data_AF-A0A8J5TZB6-F1
#
_entry.id   AF-A0A8J5TZB6-F1
#
_cell.length_a   1.000
_cell.length_b   1.000
_cell.length_c   1.000
_cell.angle_alpha   90.00
_cell.angle_beta   90.00
_cell.angle_gamma   90.00
#
_symmetry.space_group_name_H-M   'P 1'
#
loop_
_entity.id
_entity.type
_entity.pdbx_description
1 polymer ?
#
loop_
_entity_poly.entity_id
_entity_poly.type
_entity_poly.pdbx_seq_one_letter_code
_entity_poly.pdbx_strand_id
1 'polypeptide(L)'
;MTFIPTKLTISSNAHVPNIYIIGPQSTGKTTLVNKLQSDLEHWLADTSVDKPQIIPEVARTVLRKHKYSAEDIQTSTTRCLELQQLILEAQAEAEKEALRTSSWFISDRSGFDPSVYAKRYAAPDAVGKLQQLPA
;
A
#
# COMPACT_ATOMS: atom_id res chain seq x y z
N MET A 1 -36.09 -9.13 40.43
CA MET A 1 -35.10 -8.09 40.06
C MET A 1 -34.25 -8.67 38.94
N THR A 2 -34.52 -8.27 37.70
CA THR A 2 -33.87 -8.82 36.51
C THR A 2 -32.63 -7.98 36.21
N PHE A 3 -31.46 -8.60 36.23
CA PHE A 3 -30.21 -7.96 35.84
C PHE A 3 -30.20 -7.83 34.32
N ILE A 4 -30.32 -6.61 33.79
CA ILE A 4 -30.16 -6.33 32.36
C ILE A 4 -28.68 -5.99 32.15
N PRO A 5 -27.88 -6.82 31.46
CA PRO A 5 -26.51 -6.45 31.14
C PRO A 5 -26.56 -5.32 30.13
N THR A 6 -26.24 -4.11 30.58
CA THR A 6 -25.98 -2.97 29.71
C THR A 6 -24.79 -3.36 28.83
N LYS A 7 -25.03 -3.50 27.51
CA LYS A 7 -23.93 -3.57 26.54
C LYS A 7 -23.03 -2.37 26.81
N LEU A 8 -21.79 -2.64 27.24
CA LEU A 8 -20.76 -1.63 27.34
C LEU A 8 -20.53 -1.12 25.92
N THR A 9 -21.12 0.02 25.56
CA THR A 9 -20.82 0.71 24.31
C THR A 9 -19.41 1.24 24.46
N ILE A 10 -18.42 0.41 24.12
CA ILE A 10 -17.05 0.87 23.94
C ILE A 10 -17.11 1.70 22.65
N SER A 11 -17.25 3.02 22.81
CA SER A 11 -16.98 3.98 21.76
C SER A 11 -15.47 4.00 21.52
N SER A 12 -14.92 2.93 20.96
CA SER A 12 -13.53 2.95 20.53
C SER A 12 -13.49 3.64 19.17
N ASN A 13 -13.23 4.94 19.18
CA ASN A 13 -12.47 5.60 18.10
C ASN A 13 -11.04 5.02 18.09
N ALA A 14 -10.91 3.70 17.97
CA ALA A 14 -9.63 3.05 17.78
C ALA A 14 -9.23 3.35 16.34
N HIS A 15 -8.33 4.32 16.18
CA HIS A 15 -7.70 4.57 14.90
C HIS A 15 -6.92 3.30 14.51
N VAL A 16 -7.44 2.55 13.55
CA VAL A 16 -6.78 1.34 13.06
C VAL A 16 -5.64 1.77 12.14
N PRO A 17 -4.39 1.37 12.41
CA PRO A 17 -3.27 1.75 11.57
C PRO A 17 -3.31 1.04 10.22
N ASN A 18 -2.92 1.74 9.15
CA ASN A 18 -2.62 1.11 7.87
C ASN A 18 -1.39 0.21 7.98
N ILE A 19 -1.41 -0.93 7.30
CA ILE A 19 -0.32 -1.89 7.31
C ILE A 19 0.35 -1.90 5.93
N TYR A 20 1.69 -1.81 5.92
CA TYR A 20 2.49 -1.87 4.70
C TYR A 20 3.41 -3.09 4.75
N ILE A 21 3.34 -3.95 3.73
CA ILE A 21 4.22 -5.12 3.61
C ILE A 21 5.32 -4.80 2.60
N ILE A 22 6.52 -4.58 3.12
CA ILE A 22 7.71 -4.16 2.35
C ILE A 22 8.76 -5.26 2.34
N GLY A 23 9.40 -5.48 1.19
CA GLY A 23 10.50 -6.44 1.08
C GLY A 23 10.90 -6.72 -0.37
N PRO A 24 11.95 -7.50 -0.63
CA PRO A 24 12.41 -7.79 -2.00
C PRO A 24 11.32 -8.40 -2.89
N GLN A 25 11.51 -8.39 -4.22
CA GLN A 25 10.60 -9.08 -5.13
C GLN A 25 10.62 -10.60 -4.88
N SER A 26 9.51 -11.29 -5.20
CA SER A 26 9.39 -12.77 -5.11
C SER A 26 9.61 -13.40 -3.72
N THR A 27 9.43 -12.66 -2.64
CA THR A 27 9.55 -13.16 -1.24
C THR A 27 8.22 -13.58 -0.60
N GLY A 28 7.17 -13.82 -1.39
CA GLY A 28 5.87 -14.27 -0.87
C GLY A 28 4.99 -13.18 -0.25
N LYS A 29 5.30 -11.89 -0.40
CA LYS A 29 4.51 -10.78 0.16
C LYS A 29 3.04 -10.81 -0.27
N THR A 30 2.78 -10.98 -1.55
CA THR A 30 1.39 -11.09 -2.07
C THR A 30 0.66 -12.27 -1.42
N THR A 31 1.33 -13.39 -1.20
CA THR A 31 0.78 -14.55 -0.48
C THR A 31 0.46 -14.19 0.97
N LEU A 32 1.35 -13.47 1.65
CA LEU A 32 1.13 -13.01 3.02
C LEU A 32 -0.04 -12.03 3.12
N VAL A 33 -0.15 -11.04 2.21
CA VAL A 33 -1.26 -10.09 2.18
C VAL A 33 -2.59 -10.81 2.00
N ASN A 34 -2.67 -11.75 1.05
CA ASN A 34 -3.90 -12.52 0.82
C ASN A 34 -4.29 -13.38 2.03
N LYS A 35 -3.29 -14.00 2.69
CA LYS A 35 -3.54 -14.80 3.90
C LYS A 35 -4.01 -13.92 5.06
N LEU A 36 -3.36 -12.77 5.27
CA LEU A 36 -3.76 -11.79 6.29
C LEU A 36 -5.19 -11.29 6.06
N GLN A 37 -5.56 -10.99 4.80
CA GLN A 37 -6.92 -10.60 4.47
C GLN A 37 -7.92 -11.68 4.92
N SER A 38 -7.69 -12.92 4.51
CA SER A 38 -8.59 -14.03 4.85
C SER A 38 -8.69 -14.28 6.36
N ASP A 39 -7.57 -14.18 7.09
CA ASP A 39 -7.56 -14.41 8.53
C ASP A 39 -8.25 -13.26 9.28
N LEU A 40 -8.04 -12.01 8.84
CA LEU A 40 -8.70 -10.84 9.41
C LEU A 40 -10.20 -10.81 9.12
N GLU A 41 -10.64 -11.22 7.93
CA GLU A 41 -12.07 -11.36 7.63
C GLU A 41 -12.77 -12.30 8.61
N HIS A 42 -12.08 -13.34 9.09
CA HIS A 42 -12.60 -14.24 10.10
C HIS A 42 -12.51 -13.66 11.51
N TRP A 43 -11.36 -13.09 11.91
CA TRP A 43 -11.14 -12.58 13.27
C TRP A 43 -11.95 -11.32 13.58
N LEU A 44 -12.23 -10.49 12.58
CA LEU A 44 -12.96 -9.24 12.76
C LEU A 44 -14.48 -9.40 12.64
N ALA A 45 -14.99 -10.60 12.31
CA ALA A 45 -16.41 -10.83 12.00
C ALA A 45 -17.37 -10.39 13.12
N ASP A 46 -16.97 -10.54 14.38
CA ASP A 46 -17.76 -10.18 15.57
C ASP A 46 -17.29 -8.87 16.23
N THR A 47 -16.43 -8.11 15.56
CA THR A 47 -15.89 -6.84 16.06
C THR A 47 -16.55 -5.64 15.37
N SER A 48 -16.40 -4.44 15.95
CA SER A 48 -16.83 -3.19 15.33
C SER A 48 -15.78 -2.61 14.36
N VAL A 49 -14.73 -3.35 14.04
CA VAL A 49 -13.64 -2.90 13.17
C VAL A 49 -13.99 -3.27 11.73
N ASP A 50 -13.90 -2.28 10.83
CA ASP A 50 -14.16 -2.51 9.42
C ASP A 50 -13.13 -3.49 8.81
N LYS A 51 -13.53 -4.16 7.74
CA LYS A 51 -12.59 -4.97 6.95
C LYS A 51 -11.57 -4.08 6.25
N PRO A 52 -10.27 -4.43 6.25
CA PRO A 52 -9.27 -3.64 5.54
C PRO A 52 -9.52 -3.70 4.04
N GLN A 53 -9.28 -2.60 3.33
CA GLN A 53 -9.08 -2.66 1.89
C GLN A 53 -7.70 -3.24 1.59
N ILE A 54 -7.61 -4.05 0.52
CA ILE A 54 -6.33 -4.59 0.06
C ILE A 54 -5.86 -3.78 -1.14
N ILE A 55 -4.68 -3.18 -0.99
CA ILE A 55 -3.97 -2.52 -2.09
C ILE A 55 -2.93 -3.52 -2.61
N PRO A 56 -3.14 -4.12 -3.80
CA PRO A 56 -2.16 -5.03 -4.40
C PRO A 56 -0.92 -4.26 -4.87
N GLU A 57 0.13 -4.98 -5.29
CA GLU A 57 1.35 -4.36 -5.82
C GLU A 57 1.07 -3.41 -6.99
N VAL A 58 0.97 -2.11 -6.69
CA VAL A 58 0.61 -1.03 -7.64
C VAL A 58 1.64 -0.94 -8.76
N ALA A 59 2.92 -1.08 -8.42
CA ALA A 59 4.01 -1.08 -9.38
C ALA A 59 3.76 -2.04 -10.54
N ARG A 60 3.30 -3.28 -10.25
CA ARG A 60 3.02 -4.29 -11.29
C ARG A 60 1.95 -3.83 -12.27
N THR A 61 0.94 -3.11 -11.80
CA THR A 61 -0.11 -2.54 -12.65
C THR A 61 0.43 -1.40 -13.51
N VAL A 62 1.26 -0.51 -12.95
CA VAL A 62 1.90 0.59 -13.67
C VAL A 62 2.83 0.06 -14.77
N LEU A 63 3.69 -0.92 -14.47
CA LEU A 63 4.58 -1.52 -15.47
C LEU A 63 3.80 -2.07 -16.67
N ARG A 64 2.71 -2.82 -16.42
CA ARG A 64 1.87 -3.35 -17.51
C ARG A 64 1.17 -2.25 -18.30
N LYS A 65 0.58 -1.26 -17.61
CA LYS A 65 -0.17 -0.17 -18.25
C LYS A 65 0.70 0.68 -19.16
N HIS A 66 1.92 0.99 -18.71
CA HIS A 66 2.85 1.87 -19.42
C HIS A 66 3.92 1.12 -20.23
N LYS A 67 3.82 -0.22 -20.30
CA LYS A 67 4.72 -1.11 -21.06
C LYS A 67 6.20 -0.95 -20.67
N TYR A 68 6.48 -0.77 -19.38
CA TYR A 68 7.84 -0.80 -18.84
C TYR A 68 8.27 -2.24 -18.58
N SER A 69 9.50 -2.57 -18.96
CA SER A 69 10.19 -3.79 -18.56
C SER A 69 11.12 -3.54 -17.38
N ALA A 70 11.58 -4.60 -16.71
CA ALA A 70 12.60 -4.48 -15.66
C ALA A 70 13.95 -3.98 -16.20
N GLU A 71 14.24 -4.22 -17.48
CA GLU A 71 15.47 -3.80 -18.14
C GLU A 71 15.47 -2.29 -18.41
N ASP A 72 14.32 -1.72 -18.77
CA ASP A 72 14.14 -0.27 -18.92
C ASP A 72 14.54 0.51 -17.66
N ILE A 73 14.32 -0.10 -16.49
CA ILE A 73 14.61 0.49 -15.17
C ILE A 73 16.11 0.52 -14.90
N GLN A 74 16.83 -0.50 -15.33
CA GLN A 74 18.25 -0.67 -15.00
C GLN A 74 19.19 0.03 -15.99
N THR A 75 18.73 0.23 -17.22
CA THR A 75 19.56 0.72 -18.33
C THR A 75 19.37 2.20 -18.63
N SER A 76 18.30 2.83 -18.14
CA SER A 76 18.01 4.25 -18.34
C SER A 76 17.58 4.94 -17.05
N THR A 77 18.42 5.87 -16.59
CA THR A 77 18.16 6.68 -15.38
C THR A 77 16.91 7.56 -15.53
N THR A 78 16.67 8.11 -16.72
CA THR A 78 15.49 8.92 -17.04
C THR A 78 14.22 8.09 -16.98
N ARG A 79 14.19 6.95 -17.67
CA ARG A 79 13.02 6.04 -17.68
C ARG A 79 12.75 5.47 -16.28
N CYS A 80 13.80 5.20 -15.51
CA CYS A 80 13.66 4.79 -14.12
C CYS A 80 12.94 5.87 -13.31
N LEU A 81 13.37 7.14 -13.41
CA LEU A 81 12.75 8.25 -12.68
C LEU A 81 11.28 8.43 -13.07
N GLU A 82 10.97 8.47 -14.36
CA GLU A 82 9.60 8.58 -14.87
C GLU A 82 8.71 7.45 -14.34
N LEU A 83 9.20 6.20 -14.36
CA LEU A 83 8.47 5.07 -13.80
C LEU A 83 8.26 5.22 -12.29
N GLN A 84 9.27 5.62 -11.53
CA GLN A 84 9.13 5.78 -10.07
C GLN A 84 8.11 6.87 -9.73
N GLN A 85 8.04 7.95 -10.51
CA GLN A 85 7.01 8.97 -10.37
C GLN A 85 5.61 8.41 -10.64
N LEU A 86 5.43 7.69 -11.74
CA LEU A 86 4.15 7.05 -12.07
C LEU A 86 3.70 6.05 -10.99
N ILE A 87 4.63 5.29 -10.41
CA ILE A 87 4.32 4.36 -9.32
C ILE A 87 3.92 5.12 -8.06
N LEU A 88 4.65 6.18 -7.70
CA LEU A 88 4.35 6.97 -6.51
C LEU A 88 2.96 7.62 -6.59
N GLU A 89 2.64 8.25 -7.72
CA GLU A 89 1.33 8.87 -7.97
C GLU A 89 0.20 7.82 -7.94
N ALA A 90 0.40 6.68 -8.62
CA ALA A 90 -0.60 5.61 -8.62
C ALA A 90 -0.80 4.97 -7.24
N GLN A 91 0.26 4.88 -6.43
CA GLN A 91 0.20 4.36 -5.07
C GLN A 91 -0.57 5.33 -4.16
N ALA A 92 -0.29 6.62 -4.23
CA ALA A 92 -1.01 7.65 -3.48
C ALA A 92 -2.52 7.63 -3.81
N GLU A 93 -2.88 7.50 -5.09
CA GLU A 93 -4.28 7.39 -5.51
C GLU A 93 -4.95 6.12 -4.99
N ALA A 94 -4.25 4.97 -5.04
CA ALA A 94 -4.78 3.72 -4.51
C ALA A 94 -5.03 3.79 -2.99
N GLU A 95 -4.14 4.44 -2.25
CA GLU A 95 -4.30 4.67 -0.80
C GLU A 95 -5.48 5.60 -0.50
N LYS A 96 -5.65 6.68 -1.26
CA LYS A 96 -6.82 7.59 -1.14
C LYS A 96 -8.14 6.86 -1.40
N GLU A 97 -8.21 6.06 -2.47
CA GLU A 97 -9.43 5.32 -2.81
C GLU A 97 -9.74 4.22 -1.79
N ALA A 98 -8.72 3.54 -1.27
CA ALA A 98 -8.89 2.55 -0.20
C ALA A 98 -9.51 3.19 1.05
N LEU A 99 -9.03 4.38 1.44
CA LEU A 99 -9.56 5.12 2.60
C LEU A 99 -10.94 5.75 2.35
N ARG A 100 -11.37 5.88 1.09
CA ARG A 100 -12.74 6.28 0.74
C ARG A 100 -13.74 5.15 0.97
N THR A 101 -13.27 3.90 0.97
CA THR A 101 -14.12 2.68 0.99
C THR A 101 -13.98 1.86 2.27
N SER A 102 -12.93 2.05 3.06
CA SER A 102 -12.77 1.51 4.41
C SER A 102 -11.99 2.49 5.30
N SER A 103 -12.05 2.29 6.62
CA SER A 103 -11.32 3.08 7.60
C SER A 103 -9.80 2.79 7.64
N TRP A 104 -9.35 1.70 7.00
CA TRP A 104 -7.93 1.32 6.93
C TRP A 104 -7.64 0.32 5.80
N PHE A 105 -6.37 0.11 5.49
CA PHE A 105 -5.93 -0.82 4.45
C PHE A 105 -4.67 -1.61 4.80
N ILE A 106 -4.44 -2.67 4.01
CA ILE A 106 -3.18 -3.40 3.93
C ILE A 106 -2.63 -3.23 2.51
N SER A 107 -1.39 -2.77 2.38
CA SER A 107 -0.74 -2.54 1.09
C SER A 107 0.44 -3.48 0.86
N ASP A 108 0.43 -4.18 -0.27
CA ASP A 108 1.61 -4.87 -0.82
C ASP A 108 2.47 -3.82 -1.53
N ARG A 109 3.50 -3.29 -0.84
CA ARG A 109 4.29 -2.07 -1.16
C ARG A 109 3.79 -0.80 -0.47
N SER A 110 4.57 0.28 -0.59
CA SER A 110 4.24 1.63 -0.14
C SER A 110 4.81 2.66 -1.12
N GLY A 111 4.46 3.94 -0.90
CA GLY A 111 5.12 5.06 -1.58
C GLY A 111 6.62 5.19 -1.28
N PHE A 112 7.17 4.42 -0.33
CA PHE A 112 8.60 4.38 -0.06
C PHE A 112 9.39 3.58 -1.11
N ASP A 113 8.81 2.53 -1.71
CA ASP A 113 9.50 1.69 -2.68
C ASP A 113 10.06 2.50 -3.88
N PRO A 114 9.29 3.43 -4.50
CA PRO A 114 9.80 4.30 -5.56
C PRO A 114 11.06 5.09 -5.20
N SER A 115 11.15 5.59 -3.96
CA SER A 115 12.32 6.33 -3.49
C SER A 115 13.56 5.45 -3.40
N VAL A 116 13.40 4.19 -2.99
CA VAL A 116 14.50 3.21 -2.94
C VAL A 116 15.01 2.90 -4.34
N TYR A 117 14.11 2.66 -5.30
CA TYR A 117 14.50 2.37 -6.68
C TYR A 117 15.11 3.59 -7.38
N ALA A 118 14.57 4.79 -7.15
CA ALA A 118 15.14 6.02 -7.66
C ALA A 118 16.56 6.25 -7.14
N LYS A 119 16.79 6.05 -5.84
CA LYS A 119 18.14 6.13 -5.26
C LYS A 119 19.10 5.12 -5.87
N ARG A 120 18.61 3.93 -6.25
CA ARG A 120 19.44 2.83 -6.74
C ARG A 120 19.78 2.91 -8.23
N TYR A 121 18.86 3.41 -9.04
CA TYR A 121 18.89 3.29 -10.51
C TYR A 121 18.68 4.61 -11.27
N ALA A 122 18.20 5.67 -10.62
CA ALA A 122 18.03 6.98 -11.24
C ALA A 122 19.20 7.93 -10.93
N ALA A 123 19.14 9.16 -11.46
CA ALA A 123 20.16 10.19 -11.26
C ALA A 123 20.29 10.60 -9.77
N PRO A 124 21.44 11.17 -9.33
CA PRO A 124 21.69 11.50 -7.92
C PRO A 124 20.64 12.40 -7.25
N ASP A 125 19.90 13.20 -8.02
CA ASP A 125 18.86 14.12 -7.56
C ASP A 125 17.42 13.53 -7.60
N ALA A 126 17.28 12.29 -8.04
CA ALA A 126 15.99 11.65 -8.29
C ALA A 126 15.10 11.54 -7.05
N VAL A 127 15.67 11.25 -5.88
CA VAL A 127 14.90 11.16 -4.63
C VAL A 127 14.33 12.53 -4.24
N GLY A 128 15.10 13.60 -4.42
CA GLY A 128 14.64 14.96 -4.15
C GLY A 128 13.46 15.35 -5.06
N LYS A 129 13.50 14.94 -6.33
CA LYS A 129 12.38 15.15 -7.28
C LYS A 129 11.12 14.40 -6.84
N LEU A 130 11.24 13.16 -6.38
CA LEU A 130 10.09 12.40 -5.87
C LEU A 130 9.49 13.01 -4.60
N GLN A 131 10.31 13.56 -3.71
CA GLN A 131 9.85 14.21 -2.48
C GLN A 131 9.09 15.52 -2.71
N GLN A 132 9.23 16.12 -3.89
CA GLN A 132 8.51 17.34 -4.27
C GLN A 132 7.15 17.06 -4.91
N LEU A 133 6.82 15.79 -5.17
CA LEU A 133 5.52 15.43 -5.73
C LEU A 133 4.41 15.61 -4.68
N PRO A 134 3.22 16.08 -5.10
CA PRO A 134 2.09 16.19 -4.20
C PRO A 134 1.68 14.81 -3.69
N ALA A 135 1.42 14.72 -2.39
CA ALA A 135 0.92 13.52 -1.72
C ALA A 135 -0.57 13.26 -2.04
#